data_AF-A0A820F592-F1
#
_entry.id   AF-A0A820F592-F1
#
_cell.length_a   1.000
_cell.length_b   1.000
_cell.length_c   1.000
_cell.angle_alpha   90.00
_cell.angle_beta   90.00
_cell.angle_gamma   90.00
#
_symmetry.space_group_name_H-M   'P 1'
#
loop_
_entity.id
_entity.type
_entity.pdbx_description
1 polymer ?
#
loop_
_entity_poly.entity_id
_entity_poly.type
_entity_poly.pdbx_seq_one_letter_code
_entity_poly.pdbx_strand_id
1 'polypeptide(L)'
;MRQKLKGYIAPVIPIDFYMHIKRKFAAVVFAIIADELVDIVSQVLLGETSNDDGVIVVYILRIAKVLVIGLRYYPVLSAVYIDSILALLCATFYAWLDFSLTVVDQSLCQSDFYPSDDNFDDTNGTDLEILFNYYGTGHNLILITILSDIPRYICWSYIVIKLPMLLITKIHKTIKHKQENRPNRLHLTREEKILLHSLAPHSVEMTYVRNLFRSINQRSTSRSFLSRLIPKFIYQWRDDFRFSSRILCIYSTIFLVLVFITIQACILVLPYMDIMQQYLQQQVDTLTGVSSLIGVQREFPLPNFVPPYVIAILAAFIITIIQLLTLLANIRRNLLQIFRGDDSEIPVRSKSKYLSYTTGNFHFAGFFIGYVIWGYILTAVFAFIVCICIDA
;
A
#
# COMPACT_ATOMS: atom_id res chain seq x y z
N MET A 1 28.39 -6.83 11.20
CA MET A 1 27.30 -6.82 12.19
C MET A 1 26.85 -8.19 12.72
N ARG A 2 27.53 -9.32 12.44
CA ARG A 2 27.34 -10.59 13.21
C ARG A 2 28.54 -10.94 14.11
N GLN A 3 29.42 -9.98 14.36
CA GLN A 3 30.51 -10.17 15.30
C GLN A 3 30.05 -9.72 16.70
N LYS A 4 29.78 -10.72 17.55
CA LYS A 4 29.74 -10.66 19.01
C LYS A 4 28.60 -9.82 19.64
N LEU A 5 27.34 -10.20 19.41
CA LEU A 5 26.30 -10.03 20.45
C LEU A 5 26.55 -11.09 21.53
N LYS A 6 27.54 -10.86 22.39
CA LYS A 6 27.64 -11.55 23.68
C LYS A 6 26.64 -10.84 24.60
N GLY A 7 25.53 -11.49 24.95
CA GLY A 7 24.74 -11.10 26.13
C GLY A 7 23.24 -10.87 25.95
N TYR A 8 22.73 -10.69 24.72
CA TYR A 8 21.28 -10.58 24.49
C TYR A 8 20.83 -11.63 23.49
N ILE A 9 19.84 -12.44 23.88
CA ILE A 9 19.07 -13.30 22.98
C ILE A 9 18.20 -12.37 22.12
N ALA A 10 18.84 -11.67 21.20
CA ALA A 10 18.15 -10.77 20.29
C ALA A 10 17.54 -11.61 19.16
N PRO A 11 16.23 -11.46 18.90
CA PRO A 11 15.60 -12.16 17.80
C PRO A 11 16.18 -11.67 16.46
N VAL A 12 16.13 -12.52 15.43
CA VAL A 12 16.81 -12.24 14.15
C VAL A 12 16.15 -11.09 13.42
N ILE A 13 16.90 -10.02 13.13
CA ILE A 13 16.41 -8.86 12.36
C ILE A 13 15.62 -9.34 11.11
N PRO A 14 14.34 -8.98 10.98
CA PRO A 14 13.47 -9.54 9.95
C PRO A 14 13.83 -9.04 8.56
N ILE A 15 14.30 -7.79 8.46
CA ILE A 15 14.72 -7.18 7.21
C ILE A 15 15.78 -6.11 7.45
N ASP A 16 16.73 -6.00 6.53
CA ASP A 16 17.63 -4.87 6.47
C ASP A 16 17.14 -3.89 5.42
N PHE A 17 16.58 -2.77 5.89
CA PHE A 17 16.05 -1.71 5.02
C PHE A 17 17.12 -0.93 4.25
N TYR A 18 18.39 -1.04 4.66
CA TYR A 18 19.52 -0.41 4.00
C TYR A 18 20.06 -1.27 2.86
N MET A 19 19.84 -2.59 2.92
CA MET A 19 20.24 -3.49 1.84
C MET A 19 19.25 -3.45 0.66
N HIS A 20 19.80 -3.47 -0.56
CA HIS A 20 19.03 -3.53 -1.80
C HIS A 20 18.56 -4.95 -2.18
N ILE A 21 18.85 -5.96 -1.36
CA ILE A 21 18.57 -7.37 -1.64
C ILE A 21 17.10 -7.68 -1.34
N LYS A 22 16.40 -8.31 -2.30
CA LYS A 22 15.01 -8.80 -2.17
C LYS A 22 13.97 -7.72 -1.77
N ARG A 23 14.25 -6.43 -2.03
CA ARG A 23 13.36 -5.29 -1.75
C ARG A 23 11.91 -5.42 -2.23
N LYS A 24 11.68 -6.06 -3.39
CA LYS A 24 10.34 -6.27 -3.94
C LYS A 24 9.51 -7.20 -3.06
N PHE A 25 10.14 -8.25 -2.53
CA PHE A 25 9.48 -9.20 -1.63
C PHE A 25 9.02 -8.50 -0.35
N ALA A 26 9.90 -7.69 0.24
CA ALA A 26 9.55 -6.88 1.40
C ALA A 26 8.36 -5.96 1.12
N ALA A 27 8.40 -5.23 0.00
CA ALA A 27 7.32 -4.32 -0.37
C ALA A 27 5.97 -5.03 -0.48
N VAL A 28 5.94 -6.23 -1.06
CA VAL A 28 4.72 -7.05 -1.14
C VAL A 28 4.24 -7.49 0.24
N VAL A 29 5.13 -7.97 1.13
CA VAL A 29 4.75 -8.32 2.52
C VAL A 29 4.17 -7.11 3.26
N PHE A 30 4.78 -5.93 3.12
CA PHE A 30 4.27 -4.69 3.72
C PHE A 30 2.95 -4.22 3.12
N ALA A 31 2.66 -4.57 1.86
CA ALA A 31 1.37 -4.31 1.25
C ALA A 31 0.28 -5.21 1.87
N ILE A 32 0.57 -6.49 2.10
CA ILE A 32 -0.37 -7.41 2.79
C ILE A 32 -0.63 -6.97 4.23
N ILE A 33 0.43 -6.58 4.97
CA ILE A 33 0.26 -6.02 6.32
C ILE A 33 -0.64 -4.79 6.28
N ALA A 34 -0.53 -3.95 5.25
CA ALA A 34 -1.38 -2.77 5.10
C ALA A 34 -2.86 -3.14 4.95
N ASP A 35 -3.12 -4.15 4.12
CA ASP A 35 -4.46 -4.69 3.88
C ASP A 35 -5.11 -5.18 5.18
N GLU A 36 -4.41 -6.00 5.96
CA GLU A 36 -4.92 -6.48 7.26
C GLU A 36 -5.13 -5.34 8.28
N LEU A 37 -4.30 -4.30 8.25
CA LEU A 37 -4.49 -3.13 9.11
C LEU A 37 -5.74 -2.34 8.73
N VAL A 38 -6.02 -2.27 7.43
CA VAL A 38 -7.19 -1.56 6.91
C VAL A 38 -8.47 -2.34 7.24
N ASP A 39 -8.43 -3.66 7.22
CA ASP A 39 -9.53 -4.51 7.71
C ASP A 39 -9.86 -4.25 9.19
N ILE A 40 -8.84 -4.13 10.06
CA ILE A 40 -9.05 -3.73 11.46
C ILE A 40 -9.74 -2.36 11.55
N VAL A 41 -9.35 -1.40 10.70
CA VAL A 41 -9.98 -0.07 10.68
C VAL A 41 -11.43 -0.16 10.20
N SER A 42 -11.73 -1.03 9.23
CA SER A 42 -13.11 -1.28 8.78
C SER A 42 -13.98 -1.83 9.91
N GLN A 43 -13.51 -2.88 10.60
CA GLN A 43 -14.18 -3.45 11.78
C GLN A 43 -14.37 -2.40 12.90
N VAL A 44 -13.44 -1.45 13.02
CA VAL A 44 -13.58 -0.32 13.96
C VAL A 44 -14.73 0.60 13.60
N LEU A 45 -14.83 0.97 12.33
CA LEU A 45 -15.79 1.94 11.84
C LEU A 45 -17.21 1.36 11.76
N LEU A 46 -17.33 0.08 11.43
CA LEU A 46 -18.63 -0.62 11.34
C LEU A 46 -19.21 -0.97 12.72
N GLY A 47 -18.44 -0.82 13.80
CA GLY A 47 -18.95 -1.04 15.14
C GLY A 47 -19.23 -2.51 15.46
N GLU A 48 -18.56 -3.45 14.79
CA GLU A 48 -18.63 -4.90 15.05
C GLU A 48 -17.98 -5.26 16.38
N THR A 49 -18.58 -4.82 17.47
CA THR A 49 -18.19 -5.19 18.83
C THR A 49 -19.33 -5.93 19.47
N SER A 50 -19.03 -7.13 20.00
CA SER A 50 -19.88 -7.82 20.96
C SER A 50 -20.32 -6.84 22.04
N ASN A 51 -21.64 -6.65 22.20
CA ASN A 51 -22.22 -5.70 23.16
C ASN A 51 -21.78 -5.92 24.62
N ASP A 52 -21.18 -7.07 24.92
CA ASP A 52 -20.73 -7.44 26.26
C ASP A 52 -19.31 -6.96 26.62
N ASP A 53 -18.50 -6.56 25.65
CA ASP A 53 -17.13 -6.10 25.91
C ASP A 53 -17.06 -4.58 26.09
N GLY A 54 -16.55 -4.14 27.24
CA GLY A 54 -16.35 -2.71 27.50
C GLY A 54 -15.43 -2.04 26.47
N VAL A 55 -15.72 -0.78 26.13
CA VAL A 55 -15.00 0.02 25.11
C VAL A 55 -13.47 -0.07 25.24
N ILE A 56 -12.94 -0.02 26.47
CA ILE A 56 -11.51 -0.09 26.75
C ILE A 56 -10.91 -1.45 26.33
N VAL A 57 -11.64 -2.55 26.57
CA VAL A 57 -11.20 -3.91 26.23
C VAL A 57 -11.11 -4.06 24.71
N VAL A 58 -12.11 -3.56 23.98
CA VAL A 58 -12.12 -3.54 22.51
C VAL A 58 -10.90 -2.80 21.97
N TYR A 59 -10.57 -1.62 22.50
CA TYR A 59 -9.41 -0.86 22.05
C TYR A 59 -8.08 -1.59 22.31
N ILE A 60 -7.91 -2.19 23.49
CA ILE A 60 -6.71 -2.97 23.83
C ILE A 60 -6.58 -4.17 22.90
N LEU A 61 -7.69 -4.88 22.64
CA LEU A 61 -7.70 -6.04 21.74
C LEU A 61 -7.32 -5.65 20.31
N ARG A 62 -7.76 -4.48 19.84
CA ARG A 62 -7.39 -3.95 18.51
C ARG A 62 -5.92 -3.56 18.43
N ILE A 63 -5.36 -2.93 19.47
CA ILE A 63 -3.91 -2.66 19.54
C ILE A 63 -3.13 -3.98 19.56
N ALA A 64 -3.61 -4.98 20.29
CA ALA A 64 -3.00 -6.31 20.31
C ALA A 64 -3.06 -6.98 18.93
N LYS A 65 -4.18 -6.89 18.20
CA LYS A 65 -4.30 -7.39 16.81
C LYS A 65 -3.23 -6.78 15.91
N VAL A 66 -2.98 -5.46 15.98
CA VAL A 66 -1.91 -4.79 15.20
C VAL A 66 -0.52 -5.39 15.50
N LEU A 67 -0.23 -5.68 16.77
CA LEU A 67 1.02 -6.33 17.17
C LEU A 67 1.10 -7.78 16.66
N VAL A 68 0.00 -8.53 16.74
CA VAL A 68 -0.09 -9.91 16.26
C VAL A 68 0.15 -9.99 14.76
N ILE A 69 -0.40 -9.08 13.96
CA ILE A 69 -0.13 -8.99 12.51
C ILE A 69 1.37 -8.81 12.25
N GLY A 70 2.02 -7.89 12.97
CA GLY A 70 3.46 -7.69 12.85
C GLY A 70 4.28 -8.94 13.18
N LEU A 71 3.85 -9.70 14.19
CA LEU A 71 4.48 -10.96 14.60
C LEU A 71 4.18 -12.11 13.62
N ARG A 72 3.00 -12.14 12.98
CA ARG A 72 2.59 -13.14 11.98
C ARG A 72 3.53 -13.16 10.77
N TYR A 73 3.89 -11.99 10.24
CA TYR A 73 4.77 -11.88 9.07
C TYR A 73 6.26 -11.83 9.39
N TYR A 74 6.62 -11.74 10.67
CA TYR A 74 8.00 -11.69 11.11
C TYR A 74 8.82 -12.94 10.69
N PRO A 75 8.34 -14.19 10.85
CA PRO A 75 9.04 -15.39 10.39
C PRO A 75 9.31 -15.39 8.88
N VAL A 76 8.34 -14.93 8.08
CA VAL A 76 8.46 -14.88 6.62
C VAL A 76 9.58 -13.93 6.19
N LEU A 77 9.62 -12.72 6.74
CA LEU A 77 10.67 -11.75 6.46
C LEU A 77 12.04 -12.26 6.95
N SER A 78 12.11 -12.75 8.19
CA SER A 78 13.35 -13.24 8.78
C SER A 78 13.94 -14.44 8.02
N ALA A 79 13.11 -15.37 7.54
CA ALA A 79 13.55 -16.52 6.75
C ALA A 79 14.22 -16.10 5.44
N VAL A 80 13.64 -15.12 4.76
CA VAL A 80 14.19 -14.53 3.54
C VAL A 80 15.50 -13.78 3.79
N TYR A 81 15.63 -13.15 4.96
CA TYR A 81 16.85 -12.47 5.40
C TYR A 81 17.97 -13.43 5.81
N ILE A 82 17.65 -14.52 6.53
CA ILE A 82 18.61 -15.56 6.94
C ILE A 82 19.13 -16.33 5.72
N ASP A 83 18.27 -16.57 4.72
CA ASP A 83 18.61 -17.26 3.47
C ASP A 83 19.18 -18.68 3.71
N SER A 84 18.69 -19.35 4.75
CA SER A 84 18.97 -20.76 5.07
C SER A 84 17.92 -21.66 4.43
N ILE A 85 18.30 -22.87 3.99
CA ILE A 85 17.38 -23.84 3.40
C ILE A 85 16.25 -24.19 4.38
N LEU A 86 16.59 -24.46 5.65
CA LEU A 86 15.61 -24.79 6.68
C LEU A 86 14.62 -23.64 6.92
N ALA A 87 15.13 -22.40 7.05
CA ALA A 87 14.27 -21.24 7.28
C ALA A 87 13.33 -20.98 6.10
N LEU A 88 13.83 -21.08 4.86
CA LEU A 88 13.02 -20.94 3.65
C LEU A 88 11.99 -22.07 3.50
N LEU A 89 12.32 -23.30 3.89
CA LEU A 89 11.39 -24.43 3.90
C LEU A 89 10.24 -24.17 4.89
N CYS A 90 10.55 -23.81 6.13
CA CYS A 90 9.54 -23.47 7.15
C CYS A 90 8.66 -22.29 6.71
N ALA A 91 9.26 -21.22 6.16
CA ALA A 91 8.50 -20.07 5.67
C ALA A 91 7.62 -20.42 4.46
N THR A 92 8.06 -21.32 3.59
CA THR A 92 7.27 -21.79 2.44
C THR A 92 6.05 -22.58 2.92
N PHE A 93 6.26 -23.54 3.82
CA PHE A 93 5.18 -24.31 4.42
C PHE A 93 4.18 -23.42 5.15
N TYR A 94 4.68 -22.49 5.97
CA TYR A 94 3.87 -21.48 6.65
C TYR A 94 3.03 -20.67 5.66
N ALA A 95 3.66 -20.08 4.63
CA ALA A 95 2.95 -19.25 3.65
C ALA A 95 1.89 -20.02 2.85
N TRP A 96 2.12 -21.31 2.56
CA TRP A 96 1.14 -22.16 1.88
C TRP A 96 -0.04 -22.49 2.78
N LEU A 97 0.21 -22.84 4.04
CA LEU A 97 -0.84 -23.08 5.02
C LEU A 97 -1.67 -21.81 5.23
N ASP A 98 -1.02 -20.68 5.43
CA ASP A 98 -1.66 -19.39 5.69
C ASP A 98 -2.52 -18.95 4.49
N PHE A 99 -2.00 -19.10 3.28
CA PHE A 99 -2.74 -18.81 2.05
C PHE A 99 -3.94 -19.73 1.87
N SER A 100 -3.77 -21.05 2.06
CA SER A 100 -4.88 -22.01 1.94
C SER A 100 -5.97 -21.74 2.98
N LEU A 101 -5.60 -21.44 4.23
CA LEU A 101 -6.56 -21.07 5.26
C LEU A 101 -7.30 -19.79 4.90
N THR A 102 -6.59 -18.77 4.41
CA THR A 102 -7.21 -17.50 3.98
C THR A 102 -8.19 -17.73 2.83
N VAL A 103 -7.82 -18.55 1.83
CA VAL A 103 -8.73 -18.89 0.72
C VAL A 103 -9.93 -19.67 1.21
N VAL A 104 -9.75 -20.63 2.12
CA VAL A 104 -10.86 -21.41 2.69
C VAL A 104 -11.80 -20.50 3.47
N ASP A 105 -11.27 -19.66 4.36
CA ASP A 105 -12.01 -18.69 5.16
C ASP A 105 -12.85 -17.75 4.27
N GLN A 106 -12.23 -17.19 3.22
CA GLN A 106 -12.92 -16.33 2.26
C GLN A 106 -13.92 -17.09 1.36
N SER A 107 -13.66 -18.37 1.06
CA SER A 107 -14.55 -19.21 0.24
C SER A 107 -15.79 -19.68 0.99
N LEU A 108 -15.74 -19.70 2.32
CA LEU A 108 -16.88 -20.08 3.16
C LEU A 108 -17.95 -18.98 3.24
N CYS A 109 -17.77 -17.87 2.51
CA CYS A 109 -18.75 -16.80 2.28
C CYS A 109 -19.53 -16.47 3.56
N GLN A 110 -18.87 -15.87 4.55
CA GLN A 110 -19.63 -15.06 5.51
C GLN A 110 -20.20 -13.87 4.75
N SER A 111 -21.50 -13.73 4.80
CA SER A 111 -22.20 -12.63 4.17
C SER A 111 -22.01 -11.35 4.97
N ASP A 112 -20.83 -10.73 4.91
CA ASP A 112 -20.58 -9.47 5.64
C ASP A 112 -21.55 -8.35 5.19
N PHE A 113 -22.20 -8.52 4.04
CA PHE A 113 -23.18 -7.57 3.49
C PHE A 113 -24.63 -8.05 3.53
N TYR A 114 -24.90 -9.30 3.93
CA TYR A 114 -26.28 -9.73 4.18
C TYR A 114 -26.51 -9.75 5.69
N PRO A 115 -27.48 -8.97 6.21
CA PRO A 115 -27.83 -9.06 7.61
C PRO A 115 -28.16 -10.51 7.93
N SER A 116 -27.55 -11.05 8.98
CA SER A 116 -27.86 -12.38 9.50
C SER A 116 -29.36 -12.47 9.78
N ASP A 117 -30.01 -13.47 9.18
CA ASP A 117 -31.46 -13.69 9.09
C ASP A 117 -32.25 -13.66 10.42
N ASP A 118 -31.58 -13.62 11.57
CA ASP A 118 -32.20 -13.77 12.90
C ASP A 118 -33.18 -12.65 13.30
N ASN A 119 -33.21 -11.52 12.58
CA ASN A 119 -34.19 -10.44 12.79
C ASN A 119 -35.17 -10.23 11.62
N PHE A 120 -35.11 -11.07 10.57
CA PHE A 120 -35.89 -10.88 9.34
C PHE A 120 -37.18 -11.69 9.27
N ASP A 121 -37.60 -12.30 10.38
CA ASP A 121 -38.73 -13.23 10.41
C ASP A 121 -40.12 -12.57 10.40
N ASP A 122 -40.24 -11.23 10.47
CA ASP A 122 -41.56 -10.57 10.69
C ASP A 122 -41.92 -9.40 9.77
N THR A 123 -41.07 -8.99 8.83
CA THR A 123 -41.43 -7.92 7.87
C THR A 123 -41.53 -8.49 6.47
N ASN A 124 -42.76 -8.46 5.93
CA ASN A 124 -43.15 -8.81 4.56
C ASN A 124 -41.97 -8.80 3.58
N GLY A 125 -41.77 -9.89 2.84
CA GLY A 125 -40.64 -10.12 1.92
C GLY A 125 -40.37 -9.05 0.85
N THR A 126 -41.11 -7.95 0.85
CA THR A 126 -40.81 -6.71 0.15
C THR A 126 -39.52 -6.03 0.64
N ASP A 127 -39.12 -6.15 1.91
CA ASP A 127 -37.91 -5.44 2.40
C ASP A 127 -36.60 -6.09 1.94
N LEU A 128 -36.59 -7.41 1.73
CA LEU A 128 -35.45 -8.11 1.15
C LEU A 128 -35.32 -7.80 -0.34
N GLU A 129 -36.45 -7.79 -1.05
CA GLU A 129 -36.52 -7.41 -2.46
C GLU A 129 -36.19 -5.93 -2.66
N ILE A 130 -36.55 -5.06 -1.71
CA ILE A 130 -36.10 -3.67 -1.64
C ILE A 130 -34.61 -3.62 -1.32
N LEU A 131 -34.03 -4.38 -0.39
CA LEU A 131 -32.59 -4.36 -0.15
C LEU A 131 -31.80 -4.83 -1.40
N PHE A 132 -32.25 -5.90 -2.04
CA PHE A 132 -31.65 -6.43 -3.27
C PHE A 132 -31.85 -5.50 -4.49
N ASN A 133 -33.01 -4.84 -4.62
CA ASN A 133 -33.28 -3.85 -5.68
C ASN A 133 -32.69 -2.46 -5.36
N TYR A 134 -32.54 -2.10 -4.09
CA TYR A 134 -31.95 -0.86 -3.59
C TYR A 134 -30.45 -0.88 -3.79
N TYR A 135 -29.82 -2.05 -3.64
CA TYR A 135 -28.49 -2.24 -4.21
C TYR A 135 -28.51 -2.28 -5.73
N GLY A 136 -29.56 -2.78 -6.41
CA GLY A 136 -29.68 -2.78 -7.88
C GLY A 136 -28.52 -3.46 -8.63
N THR A 137 -27.58 -4.04 -7.87
CA THR A 137 -26.24 -4.38 -8.29
C THR A 137 -25.73 -5.61 -7.55
N GLY A 138 -26.58 -6.56 -7.15
CA GLY A 138 -26.09 -7.78 -6.46
C GLY A 138 -24.91 -8.43 -7.18
N HIS A 139 -24.96 -8.47 -8.53
CA HIS A 139 -23.83 -8.92 -9.36
C HIS A 139 -22.65 -7.93 -9.43
N ASN A 140 -22.90 -6.61 -9.51
CA ASN A 140 -21.79 -5.64 -9.59
C ASN A 140 -21.11 -5.44 -8.23
N LEU A 141 -21.82 -5.65 -7.11
CA LEU A 141 -21.26 -5.59 -5.77
C LEU A 141 -20.33 -6.78 -5.53
N ILE A 142 -20.74 -7.99 -5.94
CA ILE A 142 -19.84 -9.16 -5.99
C ILE A 142 -18.61 -8.85 -6.85
N LEU A 143 -18.77 -8.24 -8.03
CA LEU A 143 -17.65 -7.87 -8.89
C LEU A 143 -16.72 -6.86 -8.21
N ILE A 144 -17.27 -5.86 -7.53
CA ILE A 144 -16.50 -4.84 -6.80
C ILE A 144 -15.76 -5.46 -5.60
N THR A 145 -16.39 -6.37 -4.85
CA THR A 145 -15.74 -7.11 -3.75
C THR A 145 -14.61 -7.99 -4.26
N ILE A 146 -14.83 -8.71 -5.36
CA ILE A 146 -13.76 -9.46 -6.02
C ILE A 146 -12.65 -8.50 -6.45
N LEU A 147 -12.98 -7.33 -6.99
CA LEU A 147 -12.01 -6.33 -7.41
C LEU A 147 -11.21 -5.74 -6.25
N SER A 148 -11.81 -5.55 -5.06
CA SER A 148 -11.11 -5.13 -3.85
C SER A 148 -10.14 -6.18 -3.33
N ASP A 149 -10.47 -7.47 -3.50
CA ASP A 149 -9.63 -8.56 -3.01
C ASP A 149 -8.51 -8.95 -3.99
N ILE A 150 -8.63 -8.62 -5.28
CA ILE A 150 -7.61 -8.95 -6.29
C ILE A 150 -6.20 -8.50 -5.88
N PRO A 151 -5.95 -7.25 -5.43
CA PRO A 151 -4.63 -6.82 -4.97
C PRO A 151 -4.06 -7.69 -3.84
N ARG A 152 -4.91 -8.09 -2.88
CA ARG A 152 -4.55 -8.96 -1.77
C ARG A 152 -4.12 -10.33 -2.29
N TYR A 153 -4.93 -10.98 -3.12
CA TYR A 153 -4.60 -12.29 -3.70
C TYR A 153 -3.36 -12.25 -4.60
N ILE A 154 -3.14 -11.18 -5.36
CA ILE A 154 -1.93 -10.98 -6.17
C ILE A 154 -0.69 -10.90 -5.26
N CYS A 155 -0.77 -10.17 -4.15
CA CYS A 155 0.34 -10.07 -3.21
C CYS A 155 0.65 -11.42 -2.52
N TRP A 156 -0.39 -12.14 -2.10
CA TRP A 156 -0.25 -13.45 -1.49
C TRP A 156 0.31 -14.50 -2.45
N SER A 157 -0.26 -14.60 -3.65
CA SER A 157 0.23 -15.52 -4.70
C SER A 157 1.69 -15.24 -5.06
N TYR A 158 2.11 -13.97 -5.07
CA TYR A 158 3.51 -13.61 -5.24
C TYR A 158 4.40 -14.23 -4.14
N ILE A 159 4.02 -14.14 -2.86
CA ILE A 159 4.81 -14.73 -1.75
C ILE A 159 4.84 -16.25 -1.87
N VAL A 160 3.67 -16.87 -2.09
CA VAL A 160 3.47 -18.32 -2.24
C VAL A 160 4.33 -18.91 -3.35
N ILE A 161 4.50 -18.20 -4.47
CA ILE A 161 5.35 -18.61 -5.60
C ILE A 161 6.82 -18.29 -5.35
N LYS A 162 7.11 -17.11 -4.76
CA LYS A 162 8.48 -16.61 -4.64
C LYS A 162 9.31 -17.37 -3.61
N LEU A 163 8.71 -17.79 -2.50
CA LEU A 163 9.41 -18.54 -1.45
C LEU A 163 9.94 -19.91 -1.94
N PRO A 164 9.12 -20.78 -2.57
CA PRO A 164 9.60 -22.01 -3.18
C PRO A 164 10.69 -21.76 -4.23
N MET A 165 10.52 -20.73 -5.06
CA MET A 165 11.52 -20.38 -6.08
C MET A 165 12.88 -20.05 -5.43
N LEU A 166 12.89 -19.31 -4.33
CA LEU A 166 14.11 -18.99 -3.57
C LEU A 166 14.71 -20.25 -2.94
N LEU A 167 13.88 -21.14 -2.38
CA LEU A 167 14.30 -22.42 -1.81
C LEU A 167 14.97 -23.32 -2.86
N ILE A 168 14.32 -23.55 -4.00
CA ILE A 168 14.84 -24.38 -5.11
C ILE A 168 16.17 -23.80 -5.62
N THR A 169 16.22 -22.48 -5.84
CA THR A 169 17.45 -21.80 -6.27
C THR A 169 18.58 -22.00 -5.26
N LYS A 170 18.28 -21.98 -3.97
CA LYS A 170 19.27 -22.19 -2.90
C LYS A 170 19.76 -23.64 -2.88
N ILE A 171 18.86 -24.61 -3.02
CA ILE A 171 19.18 -26.04 -3.08
C ILE A 171 20.07 -26.32 -4.30
N HIS A 172 19.66 -25.87 -5.48
CA HIS A 172 20.44 -26.05 -6.72
C HIS A 172 21.85 -25.45 -6.61
N LYS A 173 21.98 -24.24 -6.06
CA LYS A 173 23.30 -23.63 -5.81
C LYS A 173 24.14 -24.45 -4.84
N THR A 174 23.52 -25.03 -3.82
CA THR A 174 24.22 -25.86 -2.82
C THR A 174 24.68 -27.19 -3.43
N ILE A 175 23.84 -27.84 -4.24
CA ILE A 175 24.18 -29.08 -4.95
C ILE A 175 25.31 -28.83 -5.96
N LYS A 176 25.16 -27.81 -6.82
CA LYS A 176 26.19 -27.44 -7.80
C LYS A 176 27.52 -27.13 -7.11
N HIS A 177 27.48 -26.44 -5.97
CA HIS A 177 28.69 -26.15 -5.20
C HIS A 177 29.34 -27.40 -4.60
N LYS A 178 28.56 -28.40 -4.16
CA LYS A 178 29.11 -29.69 -3.70
C LYS A 178 29.77 -30.45 -4.85
N GLN A 179 29.18 -30.40 -6.06
CA GLN A 179 29.70 -31.10 -7.23
C GLN A 179 30.99 -30.49 -7.78
N GLU A 180 31.15 -29.17 -7.72
CA GLU A 180 32.33 -28.48 -8.25
C GLU A 180 33.63 -28.74 -7.45
N ASN A 181 33.61 -29.53 -6.37
CA ASN A 181 34.78 -30.01 -5.61
C ASN A 181 35.92 -28.97 -5.54
N ARG A 182 35.61 -27.71 -5.20
CA ARG A 182 36.60 -26.65 -4.97
C ARG A 182 36.97 -26.66 -3.49
N PRO A 183 38.04 -27.35 -3.06
CA PRO A 183 38.34 -27.59 -1.65
C PRO A 183 38.71 -26.33 -0.84
N ASN A 184 38.98 -25.19 -1.49
CA ASN A 184 39.53 -24.00 -0.82
C ASN A 184 38.68 -22.74 -0.94
N ARG A 185 37.34 -22.84 -0.98
CA ARG A 185 36.53 -21.64 -0.79
C ARG A 185 36.48 -21.27 0.69
N LEU A 186 37.33 -20.29 1.04
CA LEU A 186 37.21 -19.49 2.25
C LEU A 186 35.72 -19.26 2.54
N HIS A 187 35.32 -19.57 3.77
CA HIS A 187 33.99 -19.28 4.30
C HIS A 187 33.79 -17.75 4.27
N LEU A 188 33.39 -17.24 3.11
CA LEU A 188 33.23 -15.81 2.94
C LEU A 188 32.15 -15.33 3.89
N THR A 189 32.50 -14.32 4.68
CA THR A 189 31.55 -13.70 5.58
C THR A 189 30.40 -13.11 4.77
N ARG A 190 29.25 -12.90 5.40
CA ARG A 190 28.09 -12.31 4.72
C ARG A 190 28.44 -10.96 4.10
N GLU A 191 29.24 -10.16 4.80
CA GLU A 191 29.70 -8.85 4.36
C GLU A 191 30.57 -8.96 3.11
N GLU A 192 31.52 -9.91 3.09
CA GLU A 192 32.30 -10.19 1.89
C GLU A 192 31.43 -10.62 0.71
N LYS A 193 30.40 -11.45 0.93
CA LYS A 193 29.46 -11.81 -0.14
C LYS A 193 28.70 -10.60 -0.69
N ILE A 194 28.32 -9.66 0.18
CA ILE A 194 27.64 -8.43 -0.21
C ILE A 194 28.60 -7.54 -1.01
N LEU A 195 29.84 -7.38 -0.54
CA LEU A 195 30.87 -6.62 -1.24
C LEU A 195 31.17 -7.22 -2.61
N LEU A 196 31.39 -8.54 -2.69
CA LEU A 196 31.58 -9.24 -3.96
C LEU A 196 30.37 -9.08 -4.89
N HIS A 197 29.15 -9.08 -4.35
CA HIS A 197 27.96 -8.83 -5.14
C HIS A 197 27.92 -7.38 -5.69
N SER A 198 28.30 -6.41 -4.86
CA SER A 198 28.39 -5.00 -5.28
C SER A 198 29.51 -4.76 -6.30
N LEU A 199 30.55 -5.59 -6.31
CA LEU A 199 31.67 -5.53 -7.26
C LEU A 199 31.38 -6.28 -8.58
N ALA A 200 30.28 -7.03 -8.67
CA ALA A 200 29.95 -7.74 -9.89
C ALA A 200 29.76 -6.75 -11.06
N PRO A 201 30.21 -7.07 -12.30
CA PRO A 201 30.17 -6.13 -13.43
C PRO A 201 28.75 -5.69 -13.81
N HIS A 202 27.74 -6.49 -13.45
CA HIS A 202 26.32 -6.21 -13.66
C HIS A 202 25.60 -5.70 -12.41
N SER A 203 26.33 -5.37 -11.34
CA SER A 203 25.75 -4.73 -10.17
C SER A 203 25.32 -3.31 -10.50
N VAL A 204 24.35 -2.78 -9.75
CA VAL A 204 23.89 -1.40 -9.97
C VAL A 204 24.93 -0.41 -9.51
N GLU A 205 25.64 -0.75 -8.45
CA GLU A 205 26.75 0.02 -7.89
C GLU A 205 27.86 0.17 -8.93
N MET A 206 28.24 -0.92 -9.60
CA MET A 206 29.25 -0.88 -10.66
C MET A 206 28.75 -0.15 -11.91
N THR A 207 27.47 -0.30 -12.26
CA THR A 207 26.85 0.46 -13.36
C THR A 207 26.85 1.96 -13.06
N TYR A 208 26.54 2.34 -11.82
CA TYR A 208 26.59 3.72 -11.35
C TYR A 208 28.00 4.30 -11.42
N VAL A 209 29.00 3.57 -10.89
CA VAL A 209 30.42 3.99 -10.95
C VAL A 209 30.89 4.09 -12.40
N ARG A 210 30.54 3.12 -13.25
CA ARG A 210 30.86 3.16 -14.69
C ARG A 210 30.23 4.38 -15.37
N ASN A 211 28.99 4.71 -15.05
CA ASN A 211 28.30 5.88 -15.57
C ASN A 211 28.87 7.20 -15.04
N LEU A 212 29.48 7.19 -13.85
CA LEU A 212 30.17 8.35 -13.27
C LEU A 212 31.46 8.67 -14.05
N PHE A 213 32.23 7.64 -14.42
CA PHE A 213 33.46 7.80 -15.19
C PHE A 213 33.25 7.88 -16.71
N ARG A 214 32.06 7.52 -17.22
CA ARG A 214 31.74 7.67 -18.63
C ARG A 214 31.68 9.16 -18.97
N SER A 215 32.63 9.61 -19.79
CA SER A 215 32.79 11.01 -20.17
C SER A 215 31.48 11.64 -20.65
N ILE A 216 31.25 12.88 -20.24
CA ILE A 216 30.06 13.67 -20.60
C ILE A 216 29.85 13.70 -22.13
N ASN A 217 30.95 13.64 -22.89
CA ASN A 217 31.00 13.69 -24.36
C ASN A 217 30.38 12.45 -25.06
N GLN A 218 30.16 11.33 -24.35
CA GLN A 218 29.52 10.13 -24.92
C GLN A 218 27.99 10.08 -24.76
N ARG A 219 27.37 11.09 -24.12
CA ARG A 219 25.91 11.14 -24.03
C ARG A 219 25.37 11.66 -25.36
N SER A 220 24.95 10.74 -26.23
CA SER A 220 24.31 11.07 -27.50
C SER A 220 23.12 12.02 -27.25
N THR A 221 23.29 13.27 -27.67
CA THR A 221 22.29 14.34 -27.60
C THR A 221 21.16 14.17 -28.63
N SER A 222 21.13 13.07 -29.38
CA SER A 222 20.07 12.77 -30.33
C SER A 222 18.86 12.19 -29.59
N ARG A 223 17.97 13.08 -29.14
CA ARG A 223 16.61 12.73 -28.74
C ARG A 223 15.62 13.63 -29.46
N SER A 224 14.74 13.00 -30.22
CA SER A 224 13.71 13.59 -31.07
C SER A 224 12.81 14.57 -30.32
N PHE A 225 12.28 15.58 -31.02
CA PHE A 225 11.41 16.62 -30.47
C PHE A 225 10.14 16.02 -29.80
N LEU A 226 9.61 14.91 -30.32
CA LEU A 226 8.49 14.16 -29.72
C LEU A 226 8.84 13.53 -28.36
N SER A 227 10.10 13.15 -28.14
CA SER A 227 10.59 12.69 -26.82
C SER A 227 10.85 13.84 -25.82
N ARG A 228 10.60 15.10 -26.21
CA ARG A 228 10.52 16.24 -25.28
C ARG A 228 9.09 16.49 -24.78
N LEU A 229 8.08 16.06 -25.53
CA LEU A 229 6.68 16.32 -25.20
C LEU A 229 6.09 15.25 -24.25
N ILE A 230 6.53 13.98 -24.33
CA ILE A 230 5.84 12.87 -23.63
C ILE A 230 6.64 12.14 -22.51
N PRO A 231 7.97 11.91 -22.54
CA PRO A 231 8.66 11.17 -21.46
C PRO A 231 9.49 12.06 -20.51
N LYS A 232 8.88 13.12 -19.96
CA LYS A 232 9.43 13.91 -18.83
C LYS A 232 8.47 14.15 -17.68
N PHE A 233 7.19 13.80 -17.82
CA PHE A 233 6.18 14.46 -17.01
C PHE A 233 6.22 14.09 -15.53
N ILE A 234 6.71 12.91 -15.14
CA ILE A 234 6.83 12.62 -13.70
C ILE A 234 8.06 11.78 -13.33
N TYR A 235 8.30 10.60 -13.94
CA TYR A 235 9.40 9.71 -13.52
C TYR A 235 10.13 9.03 -14.69
N GLN A 236 11.39 9.42 -14.95
CA GLN A 236 12.24 8.74 -15.93
C GLN A 236 12.95 7.54 -15.28
N TRP A 237 12.78 6.31 -15.76
CA TRP A 237 13.50 5.15 -15.20
C TRP A 237 15.02 5.25 -15.42
N ARG A 238 15.82 4.83 -14.42
CA ARG A 238 17.29 4.86 -14.43
C ARG A 238 17.84 3.52 -13.94
N ASP A 239 18.61 2.85 -14.77
CA ASP A 239 19.23 1.55 -14.45
C ASP A 239 20.25 1.61 -13.31
N ASP A 240 20.90 2.76 -13.17
CA ASP A 240 21.98 3.01 -12.21
C ASP A 240 21.48 3.53 -10.86
N PHE A 241 20.16 3.58 -10.65
CA PHE A 241 19.58 4.06 -9.40
C PHE A 241 18.58 3.07 -8.83
N ARG A 242 18.66 2.87 -7.52
CA ARG A 242 17.77 1.99 -6.78
C ARG A 242 17.30 2.68 -5.50
N PHE A 243 15.99 2.78 -5.34
CA PHE A 243 15.40 3.18 -4.06
C PHE A 243 15.73 2.19 -2.96
N SER A 244 15.79 2.71 -1.72
CA SER A 244 15.88 1.90 -0.52
C SER A 244 14.66 0.99 -0.39
N SER A 245 14.84 -0.14 0.29
CA SER A 245 13.75 -1.08 0.53
C SER A 245 12.62 -0.42 1.32
N ARG A 246 12.95 0.51 2.23
CA ARG A 246 11.97 1.27 3.01
C ARG A 246 11.05 2.12 2.13
N ILE A 247 11.60 2.91 1.20
CA ILE A 247 10.80 3.75 0.29
C ILE A 247 9.85 2.86 -0.52
N LEU A 248 10.34 1.73 -1.05
CA LEU A 248 9.49 0.81 -1.81
C LEU A 248 8.37 0.19 -0.97
N CYS A 249 8.66 -0.19 0.28
CA CYS A 249 7.62 -0.70 1.19
C CYS A 249 6.54 0.36 1.43
N ILE A 250 6.95 1.59 1.78
CA ILE A 250 6.01 2.68 2.04
C ILE A 250 5.14 2.98 0.82
N TYR A 251 5.73 3.09 -0.37
CA TYR A 251 4.96 3.36 -1.59
C TYR A 251 4.01 2.22 -1.97
N SER A 252 4.42 0.96 -1.76
CA SER A 252 3.56 -0.20 -2.00
C SER A 252 2.37 -0.24 -1.05
N THR A 253 2.62 0.03 0.24
CA THR A 253 1.58 0.18 1.28
C THR A 253 0.62 1.30 0.92
N ILE A 254 1.11 2.51 0.60
CA ILE A 254 0.27 3.65 0.22
C ILE A 254 -0.61 3.32 -0.99
N PHE A 255 -0.02 2.72 -2.03
CA PHE A 255 -0.76 2.41 -3.24
C PHE A 255 -1.90 1.42 -2.96
N LEU A 256 -1.65 0.36 -2.20
CA LEU A 256 -2.68 -0.61 -1.85
C LEU A 256 -3.78 0.02 -0.98
N VAL A 257 -3.40 0.78 0.04
CA VAL A 257 -4.35 1.47 0.92
C VAL A 257 -5.21 2.47 0.14
N LEU A 258 -4.63 3.22 -0.79
CA LEU A 258 -5.40 4.15 -1.64
C LEU A 258 -6.41 3.42 -2.53
N VAL A 259 -6.02 2.29 -3.14
CA VAL A 259 -6.94 1.47 -3.95
C VAL A 259 -8.09 0.97 -3.08
N PHE A 260 -7.78 0.44 -1.89
CA PHE A 260 -8.81 -0.05 -0.97
C PHE A 260 -9.76 1.07 -0.53
N ILE A 261 -9.24 2.20 -0.04
CA ILE A 261 -10.06 3.33 0.42
C ILE A 261 -10.93 3.85 -0.72
N THR A 262 -10.40 3.92 -1.94
CA THR A 262 -11.16 4.36 -3.12
C THR A 262 -12.33 3.42 -3.40
N ILE A 263 -12.10 2.10 -3.37
CA ILE A 263 -13.16 1.11 -3.59
C ILE A 263 -14.19 1.16 -2.45
N GLN A 264 -13.75 1.19 -1.20
CA GLN A 264 -14.67 1.27 -0.05
C GLN A 264 -15.48 2.56 -0.05
N ALA A 265 -14.89 3.70 -0.43
CA ALA A 265 -15.63 4.96 -0.57
C ALA A 265 -16.73 4.83 -1.64
N CYS A 266 -16.50 4.10 -2.72
CA CYS A 266 -17.54 3.82 -3.72
C CYS A 266 -18.62 2.88 -3.16
N ILE A 267 -18.25 1.80 -2.47
CA ILE A 267 -19.23 0.83 -1.93
C ILE A 267 -20.09 1.47 -0.83
N LEU A 268 -19.46 2.14 0.13
CA LEU A 268 -20.11 2.61 1.34
C LEU A 268 -20.91 3.88 1.12
N VAL A 269 -20.48 4.79 0.25
CA VAL A 269 -21.09 6.13 0.16
C VAL A 269 -22.10 6.23 -0.99
N LEU A 270 -21.82 5.59 -2.12
CA LEU A 270 -22.64 5.73 -3.33
C LEU A 270 -24.12 5.35 -3.11
N PRO A 271 -24.48 4.30 -2.35
CA PRO A 271 -25.88 3.97 -2.07
C PRO A 271 -26.64 5.04 -1.25
N TYR A 272 -25.92 5.89 -0.50
CA TYR A 272 -26.53 6.94 0.31
C TYR A 272 -26.60 8.29 -0.42
N MET A 273 -25.95 8.42 -1.59
CA MET A 273 -25.94 9.68 -2.34
C MET A 273 -27.33 10.07 -2.85
N ASP A 274 -28.13 9.11 -3.32
CA ASP A 274 -29.49 9.36 -3.79
C ASP A 274 -30.41 9.78 -2.64
N ILE A 275 -30.34 9.10 -1.48
CA ILE A 275 -31.07 9.49 -0.27
C ILE A 275 -30.67 10.91 0.14
N MET A 276 -29.37 11.20 0.17
CA MET A 276 -28.86 12.51 0.56
C MET A 276 -29.35 13.61 -0.39
N GLN A 277 -29.39 13.34 -1.69
CA GLN A 277 -29.94 14.27 -2.68
C GLN A 277 -31.44 14.52 -2.45
N GLN A 278 -32.24 13.46 -2.24
CA GLN A 278 -33.67 13.59 -1.97
C GLN A 278 -33.93 14.40 -0.69
N TYR A 279 -33.17 14.11 0.37
CA TYR A 279 -33.27 14.84 1.63
C TYR A 279 -32.91 16.31 1.46
N LEU A 280 -31.82 16.62 0.75
CA LEU A 280 -31.42 18.01 0.48
C LEU A 280 -32.43 18.73 -0.41
N GLN A 281 -32.99 18.06 -1.43
CA GLN A 281 -34.04 18.63 -2.26
C GLN A 281 -35.26 19.00 -1.41
N GLN A 282 -35.68 18.13 -0.49
CA GLN A 282 -36.77 18.43 0.44
C GLN A 282 -36.48 19.65 1.33
N GLN A 283 -35.24 19.82 1.79
CA GLN A 283 -34.85 21.01 2.56
C GLN A 283 -34.86 22.28 1.69
N VAL A 284 -34.42 22.19 0.43
CA VAL A 284 -34.48 23.32 -0.52
C VAL A 284 -35.93 23.68 -0.85
N ASP A 285 -36.80 22.69 -1.05
CA ASP A 285 -38.22 22.90 -1.36
C ASP A 285 -38.98 23.54 -0.19
N THR A 286 -38.66 23.17 1.05
CA THR A 286 -39.26 23.82 2.24
C THR A 286 -38.79 25.28 2.39
N LEU A 287 -37.51 25.56 2.15
CA LEU A 287 -36.96 26.93 2.17
C LEU A 287 -37.52 27.81 1.04
N THR A 288 -37.63 27.26 -0.17
CA THR A 288 -38.20 27.96 -1.33
C THR A 288 -39.72 28.11 -1.22
N GLY A 289 -40.41 27.17 -0.58
CA GLY A 289 -41.83 27.30 -0.22
C GLY A 289 -42.11 28.53 0.64
N VAL A 290 -41.23 28.86 1.59
CA VAL A 290 -41.32 30.13 2.35
C VAL A 290 -41.10 31.34 1.44
N SER A 291 -40.20 31.26 0.47
CA SER A 291 -39.97 32.34 -0.52
C SER A 291 -41.13 32.50 -1.51
N SER A 292 -41.90 31.45 -1.77
CA SER A 292 -43.09 31.51 -2.62
C SER A 292 -44.21 32.38 -2.01
N LEU A 293 -44.24 32.55 -0.67
CA LEU A 293 -45.09 33.54 0.00
C LEU A 293 -44.74 34.98 -0.37
N ILE A 294 -43.53 35.22 -0.90
CA ILE A 294 -43.02 36.51 -1.38
C ILE A 294 -43.26 36.66 -2.91
N GLY A 295 -43.91 35.68 -3.56
CA GLY A 295 -44.34 35.79 -4.96
C GLY A 295 -43.27 35.46 -6.01
N VAL A 296 -42.15 34.85 -5.62
CA VAL A 296 -41.10 34.40 -6.55
C VAL A 296 -41.09 32.86 -6.61
N GLN A 297 -41.82 32.29 -7.56
CA GLN A 297 -41.73 30.86 -7.87
C GLN A 297 -40.49 30.62 -8.75
N ARG A 298 -39.42 30.09 -8.15
CA ARG A 298 -38.30 29.48 -8.89
C ARG A 298 -38.11 28.07 -8.35
N GLU A 299 -38.37 27.09 -9.19
CA GLU A 299 -37.94 25.72 -8.94
C GLU A 299 -36.42 25.67 -9.07
N PHE A 300 -35.75 25.19 -8.03
CA PHE A 300 -34.29 25.02 -8.02
C PHE A 300 -33.99 23.51 -7.88
N PRO A 301 -34.02 22.74 -8.98
CA PRO A 301 -33.70 21.33 -8.94
C PRO A 301 -32.20 21.16 -8.66
N LEU A 302 -31.86 20.39 -7.62
CA LEU A 302 -30.48 20.03 -7.34
C LEU A 302 -29.96 19.06 -8.42
N PRO A 303 -28.69 19.21 -8.86
CA PRO A 303 -28.06 18.26 -9.77
C PRO A 303 -27.96 16.86 -9.15
N ASN A 304 -27.79 15.84 -10.00
CA ASN A 304 -27.58 14.48 -9.53
C ASN A 304 -26.21 14.36 -8.85
N PHE A 305 -26.16 13.87 -7.61
CA PHE A 305 -24.92 13.80 -6.83
C PHE A 305 -24.03 12.60 -7.18
N VAL A 306 -24.57 11.55 -7.81
CA VAL A 306 -23.82 10.33 -8.11
C VAL A 306 -22.69 10.57 -9.14
N PRO A 307 -22.94 11.18 -10.32
CA PRO A 307 -21.87 11.47 -11.29
C PRO A 307 -20.73 12.34 -10.74
N PRO A 308 -20.98 13.51 -10.09
CA PRO A 308 -19.92 14.35 -9.58
C PRO A 308 -19.14 13.67 -8.45
N TYR A 309 -19.77 12.81 -7.64
CA TYR A 309 -19.08 12.02 -6.62
C TYR A 309 -18.07 11.04 -7.22
N VAL A 310 -18.49 10.24 -8.21
CA VAL A 310 -17.61 9.26 -8.88
C VAL A 310 -16.44 9.96 -9.57
N ILE A 311 -16.71 11.07 -10.28
CA ILE A 311 -15.67 11.86 -10.95
C ILE A 311 -14.69 12.42 -9.92
N ALA A 312 -15.17 12.95 -8.79
CA ALA A 312 -14.33 13.51 -7.73
C ALA A 312 -13.40 12.48 -7.09
N ILE A 313 -13.92 11.29 -6.79
CA ILE A 313 -13.13 10.19 -6.20
C ILE A 313 -12.02 9.72 -7.18
N LEU A 314 -12.37 9.53 -8.46
CA LEU A 314 -11.40 9.16 -9.49
C LEU A 314 -10.36 10.26 -9.72
N ALA A 315 -10.78 11.52 -9.77
CA ALA A 315 -9.88 12.66 -9.92
C ALA A 315 -8.91 12.74 -8.73
N ALA A 316 -9.40 12.62 -7.49
CA ALA A 316 -8.57 12.63 -6.29
C ALA A 316 -7.55 11.48 -6.28
N PHE A 317 -7.94 10.28 -6.72
CA PHE A 317 -7.04 9.15 -6.86
C PHE A 317 -5.92 9.41 -7.87
N ILE A 318 -6.27 9.91 -9.06
CA ILE A 318 -5.31 10.25 -10.12
C ILE A 318 -4.36 11.36 -9.66
N ILE A 319 -4.87 12.43 -9.06
CA ILE A 319 -4.07 13.54 -8.53
C ILE A 319 -3.08 13.01 -7.49
N THR A 320 -3.53 12.17 -6.56
CA THR A 320 -2.67 11.59 -5.51
C THR A 320 -1.58 10.71 -6.11
N ILE A 321 -1.89 9.87 -7.12
CA ILE A 321 -0.87 9.08 -7.83
C ILE A 321 0.17 9.97 -8.51
N ILE A 322 -0.26 11.03 -9.18
CA ILE A 322 0.63 11.98 -9.84
C ILE A 322 1.56 12.65 -8.82
N GLN A 323 1.02 13.07 -7.68
CA GLN A 323 1.80 13.64 -6.57
C GLN A 323 2.81 12.65 -6.01
N LEU A 324 2.42 11.39 -5.78
CA LEU A 324 3.32 10.34 -5.29
C LEU A 324 4.47 10.08 -6.26
N LEU A 325 4.18 9.96 -7.55
CA LEU A 325 5.19 9.77 -8.60
C LEU A 325 6.14 10.98 -8.66
N THR A 326 5.61 12.20 -8.51
CA THR A 326 6.41 13.44 -8.51
C THR A 326 7.33 13.47 -7.31
N LEU A 327 6.81 13.13 -6.13
CA LEU A 327 7.61 13.00 -4.91
C LEU A 327 8.69 11.93 -5.07
N LEU A 328 8.40 10.81 -5.73
CA LEU A 328 9.40 9.74 -5.96
C LEU A 328 10.55 10.22 -6.84
N ALA A 329 10.25 11.03 -7.86
CA ALA A 329 11.25 11.67 -8.70
C ALA A 329 12.10 12.69 -7.92
N ASN A 330 11.46 13.49 -7.06
CA ASN A 330 12.14 14.44 -6.18
C ASN A 330 13.03 13.75 -5.15
N ILE A 331 12.55 12.68 -4.49
CA ILE A 331 13.34 11.87 -3.56
C ILE A 331 14.61 11.36 -4.24
N ARG A 332 14.49 10.87 -5.47
CA ARG A 332 15.67 10.43 -6.24
C ARG A 332 16.63 11.58 -6.54
N ARG A 333 16.12 12.73 -6.99
CA ARG A 333 16.95 13.92 -7.27
C ARG A 333 17.72 14.31 -6.02
N ASN A 334 17.02 14.43 -4.89
CA ASN A 334 17.59 14.81 -3.60
C ASN A 334 18.63 13.79 -3.12
N LEU A 335 18.36 12.48 -3.26
CA LEU A 335 19.34 11.45 -2.92
C LEU A 335 20.62 11.54 -3.78
N LEU A 336 20.47 11.83 -5.07
CA LEU A 336 21.62 11.99 -5.97
C LEU A 336 22.41 13.27 -5.69
N GLN A 337 21.77 14.35 -5.25
CA GLN A 337 22.44 15.57 -4.79
C GLN A 337 23.24 15.31 -3.50
N ILE A 338 22.63 14.61 -2.52
CA ILE A 338 23.34 14.20 -1.30
C ILE A 338 24.58 13.36 -1.63
N PHE A 339 24.49 12.42 -2.58
CA PHE A 339 25.65 11.62 -2.99
C PHE A 339 26.77 12.44 -3.65
N ARG A 340 26.46 13.63 -4.18
CA ARG A 340 27.45 14.58 -4.72
C ARG A 340 28.00 15.52 -3.66
N GLY A 341 27.45 15.50 -2.44
CA GLY A 341 27.75 16.51 -1.42
C GLY A 341 27.15 17.88 -1.74
N ASP A 342 26.12 17.94 -2.58
CA ASP A 342 25.39 19.16 -2.89
C ASP A 342 24.16 19.27 -1.97
N ASP A 343 24.25 20.18 -1.00
CA ASP A 343 23.20 20.43 0.00
C ASP A 343 22.35 21.68 -0.35
N SER A 344 22.38 22.17 -1.60
CA SER A 344 21.66 23.40 -2.00
C SER A 344 20.14 23.36 -1.80
N GLU A 345 19.52 22.19 -1.99
CA GLU A 345 18.06 21.99 -1.90
C GLU A 345 17.63 21.31 -0.59
N ILE A 346 18.58 20.91 0.26
CA ILE A 346 18.34 20.04 1.42
C ILE A 346 18.89 20.72 2.67
N PRO A 347 18.09 20.83 3.75
CA PRO A 347 18.55 21.52 4.95
C PRO A 347 19.80 20.83 5.52
N VAL A 348 20.84 21.63 5.78
CA VAL A 348 22.12 21.17 6.33
C VAL A 348 21.89 20.45 7.66
N ARG A 349 22.50 19.28 7.81
CA ARG A 349 22.35 18.44 9.00
C ARG A 349 23.18 19.00 10.16
N SER A 350 22.53 19.34 11.26
CA SER A 350 23.23 19.65 12.51
C SER A 350 23.60 18.35 13.24
N LYS A 351 24.85 18.25 13.71
CA LYS A 351 25.32 17.11 14.54
C LYS A 351 24.49 16.94 15.83
N SER A 352 24.04 18.06 16.41
CA SER A 352 23.21 18.04 17.63
C SER A 352 21.84 17.38 17.43
N LYS A 353 21.39 17.22 16.18
CA LYS A 353 20.07 16.66 15.84
C LYS A 353 20.10 15.22 15.34
N TYR A 354 21.25 14.52 15.40
CA TYR A 354 21.35 13.14 14.90
C TYR A 354 20.36 12.17 15.55
N LEU A 355 20.12 12.29 16.86
CA LEU A 355 19.11 11.45 17.53
C LEU A 355 17.71 11.73 16.97
N SER A 356 17.35 13.00 16.79
CA SER A 356 16.07 13.41 16.22
C SER A 356 15.89 12.95 14.76
N TYR A 357 16.95 12.96 13.95
CA TYR A 357 16.89 12.39 12.60
C TYR A 357 16.71 10.88 12.62
N THR A 358 17.30 10.18 13.58
CA THR A 358 17.15 8.73 13.74
C THR A 358 15.73 8.38 14.18
N THR A 359 15.17 9.07 15.18
CA THR A 359 13.78 8.85 15.62
C THR A 359 12.78 9.23 14.53
N GLY A 360 12.99 10.36 13.85
CA GLY A 360 12.18 10.78 12.70
C GLY A 360 12.18 9.73 11.58
N ASN A 361 13.30 9.06 11.33
CA ASN A 361 13.39 7.98 10.34
C ASN A 361 12.57 6.74 10.69
N PHE A 362 12.33 6.46 11.98
CA PHE A 362 11.47 5.35 12.41
C PHE A 362 9.99 5.68 12.21
N HIS A 363 9.57 6.91 12.55
CA HIS A 363 8.18 7.33 12.44
C HIS A 363 7.77 7.79 11.03
N PHE A 364 8.73 8.09 10.17
CA PHE A 364 8.50 8.63 8.82
C PHE A 364 7.47 7.84 8.01
N ALA A 365 7.52 6.51 8.05
CA ALA A 365 6.62 5.66 7.28
C ALA A 365 5.15 5.88 7.67
N GLY A 366 4.84 5.81 8.96
CA GLY A 366 3.48 5.97 9.47
C GLY A 366 2.95 7.37 9.24
N PHE A 367 3.74 8.41 9.53
CA PHE A 367 3.34 9.79 9.27
C PHE A 367 3.07 10.04 7.78
N PHE A 368 3.95 9.56 6.90
CA PHE A 368 3.78 9.79 5.47
C PHE A 368 2.53 9.09 4.93
N ILE A 369 2.26 7.84 5.34
CA ILE A 369 1.03 7.13 4.96
C ILE A 369 -0.21 7.91 5.44
N GLY A 370 -0.23 8.33 6.72
CA GLY A 370 -1.36 9.07 7.29
C GLY A 370 -1.62 10.40 6.58
N TYR A 371 -0.58 11.17 6.26
CA TYR A 371 -0.73 12.43 5.52
C TYR A 371 -1.24 12.22 4.09
N VAL A 372 -0.83 11.14 3.41
CA VAL A 372 -1.33 10.84 2.07
C VAL A 372 -2.81 10.45 2.10
N ILE A 373 -3.23 9.63 3.06
CA ILE A 373 -4.64 9.27 3.24
C ILE A 373 -5.48 10.52 3.53
N TRP A 374 -5.03 11.36 4.47
CA TRP A 374 -5.74 12.60 4.79
C TRP A 374 -5.79 13.57 3.61
N GLY A 375 -4.69 13.73 2.88
CA GLY A 375 -4.62 14.54 1.67
C GLY A 375 -5.56 14.04 0.58
N TYR A 376 -5.67 12.72 0.41
CA TYR A 376 -6.62 12.10 -0.52
C TYR A 376 -8.07 12.43 -0.14
N ILE A 377 -8.46 12.29 1.12
CA ILE A 377 -9.81 12.60 1.62
C ILE A 377 -10.15 14.08 1.34
N LEU A 378 -9.26 15.01 1.72
CA LEU A 378 -9.47 16.44 1.46
C LEU A 378 -9.61 16.72 -0.05
N THR A 379 -8.74 16.13 -0.87
CA THR A 379 -8.79 16.32 -2.32
C THR A 379 -10.10 15.81 -2.91
N ALA A 380 -10.62 14.68 -2.45
CA ALA A 380 -11.91 14.14 -2.87
C ALA A 380 -13.07 15.07 -2.50
N VAL A 381 -13.09 15.59 -1.27
CA VAL A 381 -14.13 16.54 -0.81
C VAL A 381 -14.11 17.83 -1.64
N PHE A 382 -12.94 18.43 -1.86
CA PHE A 382 -12.85 19.64 -2.69
C PHE A 382 -13.20 19.38 -4.16
N ALA A 383 -12.75 18.27 -4.73
CA ALA A 383 -13.11 17.89 -6.09
C ALA A 383 -14.63 17.69 -6.23
N PHE A 384 -15.27 17.10 -5.22
CA PHE A 384 -16.72 16.90 -5.21
C PHE A 384 -17.49 18.22 -5.20
N ILE A 385 -17.09 19.16 -4.33
CA ILE A 385 -17.68 20.51 -4.28
C ILE A 385 -17.53 21.20 -5.64
N VAL A 386 -16.34 21.14 -6.24
CA VAL A 386 -16.09 21.74 -7.57
C VAL A 386 -16.96 21.09 -8.65
N CYS A 387 -17.10 19.76 -8.65
CA CYS A 387 -17.94 19.06 -9.62
C CYS A 387 -19.42 19.41 -9.46
N ILE A 388 -19.94 19.54 -8.23
CA ILE A 388 -21.31 20.02 -8.00
C ILE A 388 -21.49 21.44 -8.53
N CYS A 389 -20.55 22.35 -8.26
CA CYS A 389 -20.63 23.74 -8.74
C CYS A 389 -20.54 23.89 -10.26
N ILE A 390 -20.01 22.89 -10.97
CA ILE A 390 -19.96 22.88 -12.44
C ILE A 390 -21.27 22.35 -13.03
N ASP A 391 -21.95 21.45 -12.32
CA ASP A 391 -23.19 20.82 -12.77
C ASP A 391 -24.45 21.63 -12.41
N ALA A 392 -24.38 22.44 -11.34
CA ALA A 392 -25.38 23.44 -10.94
C ALA A 392 -25.28 24.72 -11.79
#